data_AF-A0A1G6KPS1-F1
#
_entry.id   AF-A0A1G6KPS1-F1
#
_cell.length_a   1.000
_cell.length_b   1.000
_cell.length_c   1.000
_cell.angle_alpha   90.00
_cell.angle_beta   90.00
_cell.angle_gamma   90.00
#
_symmetry.space_group_name_H-M   'P 1'
#
loop_
_entity.id
_entity.type
_entity.pdbx_description
1 polymer ?
#
loop_
_entity_poly.entity_id
_entity_poly.type
_entity_poly.pdbx_seq_one_letter_code
_entity_poly.pdbx_strand_id
1 'polypeptide(L)'
;MWRCSSFAALMLPTLREFFSNDQIKVMTEPATLEGGDVMMVDDHYYVGRSRRTNDEGFRQFCGFLAEWGYTAEQVPVEHVLHLKTGGTYVEDGNLLVSGEFKTKPAYRRGQFNIFEVPEEEAYGADCVRINDYVVMAKGYPRVRAQLEAWGYKIIEVEMTEFEKIDGSITCLSLRW
;
A
#
# COMPACT_ATOMS: atom_id res chain seq x y z
N MET A 1 8.01 21.97 -10.12
CA MET A 1 7.08 21.25 -9.23
C MET A 1 6.20 20.39 -10.13
N TRP A 2 6.43 19.08 -10.15
CA TRP A 2 5.69 18.13 -11.00
C TRP A 2 4.24 18.07 -10.50
N ARG A 3 3.28 18.57 -11.28
CA ARG A 3 1.87 18.47 -10.92
C ARG A 3 1.37 17.08 -11.30
N CYS A 4 0.98 16.29 -10.29
CA CYS A 4 0.52 14.91 -10.44
C CYS A 4 -0.70 14.78 -11.37
N SER A 5 -1.49 15.86 -11.52
CA SER A 5 -2.74 15.87 -12.29
C SER A 5 -2.57 15.62 -13.80
N SER A 6 -1.43 15.91 -14.42
CA SER A 6 -1.25 15.69 -15.87
C SER A 6 -0.88 14.26 -16.24
N PHE A 7 -0.18 13.52 -15.37
CA PHE A 7 0.25 12.15 -15.66
C PHE A 7 -0.80 11.12 -15.27
N ALA A 8 -1.52 11.32 -14.17
CA ALA A 8 -2.62 10.43 -13.77
C ALA A 8 -3.72 10.37 -14.86
N ALA A 9 -3.98 11.51 -15.52
CA ALA A 9 -4.95 11.58 -16.61
C ALA A 9 -4.59 10.68 -17.82
N LEU A 10 -3.32 10.34 -18.02
CA LEU A 10 -2.88 9.45 -19.09
C LEU A 10 -3.32 8.00 -18.87
N MET A 11 -3.62 7.60 -17.63
CA MET A 11 -4.13 6.27 -17.29
C MET A 11 -5.64 6.14 -17.53
N LEU A 12 -6.37 7.25 -17.72
CA LEU A 12 -7.83 7.23 -17.86
C LEU A 12 -8.37 6.36 -18.99
N PRO A 13 -7.75 6.32 -20.20
CA PRO A 13 -8.21 5.42 -21.26
C PRO A 13 -8.19 3.96 -20.81
N THR A 14 -7.09 3.51 -20.20
CA THR A 14 -6.97 2.14 -19.67
C THR A 14 -7.95 1.89 -18.53
N LEU A 15 -8.12 2.82 -17.59
CA LEU A 15 -9.07 2.63 -16.48
C LEU A 15 -10.52 2.48 -16.98
N ARG A 16 -10.89 3.20 -18.05
CA ARG A 16 -12.22 3.10 -18.68
C ARG A 16 -12.49 1.77 -19.38
N GLU A 17 -11.46 0.97 -19.64
CA GLU A 17 -11.65 -0.40 -20.14
C GLU A 17 -12.19 -1.34 -19.04
N PHE A 18 -11.97 -1.00 -17.77
CA PHE A 18 -12.34 -1.84 -16.62
C PHE A 18 -13.43 -1.24 -15.73
N PHE A 19 -13.53 0.09 -15.67
CA PHE A 19 -14.42 0.80 -14.76
C PHE A 19 -15.34 1.77 -15.52
N SER A 20 -16.60 1.80 -15.13
CA SER A 20 -17.57 2.77 -15.62
C SER A 20 -17.25 4.19 -15.12
N ASN A 21 -17.79 5.22 -15.79
CA ASN A 21 -17.47 6.61 -15.44
C ASN A 21 -17.93 7.00 -14.02
N ASP A 22 -18.99 6.38 -13.48
CA ASP A 22 -19.47 6.60 -12.11
C ASP A 22 -18.59 5.92 -11.05
N GLN A 23 -17.84 4.89 -11.43
CA GLN A 23 -16.82 4.24 -10.60
C GLN A 23 -15.48 4.98 -10.60
N ILE A 24 -15.21 5.83 -11.61
CA ILE A 24 -13.98 6.64 -11.68
C ILE A 24 -14.20 7.97 -10.95
N LYS A 25 -13.55 8.12 -9.79
CA LYS A 25 -13.56 9.37 -9.01
C LYS A 25 -12.32 10.19 -9.30
N VAL A 26 -12.49 11.51 -9.38
CA VAL A 26 -11.39 12.46 -9.65
C VAL A 26 -11.31 13.44 -8.51
N MET A 27 -10.14 13.53 -7.88
CA MET A 27 -9.87 14.52 -6.85
C MET A 27 -9.67 15.90 -7.47
N THR A 28 -10.11 16.93 -6.74
CA THR A 28 -9.96 18.34 -7.15
C THR A 28 -8.98 19.07 -6.25
N GLU A 29 -8.24 20.03 -6.81
CA GLU A 29 -7.27 20.84 -6.05
C GLU A 29 -7.97 21.51 -4.84
N PRO A 30 -7.28 21.60 -3.67
CA PRO A 30 -5.86 21.32 -3.44
C PRO A 30 -5.55 19.89 -2.98
N ALA A 31 -6.44 18.92 -3.18
CA ALA A 31 -6.22 17.53 -2.79
C ALA A 31 -4.96 16.94 -3.43
N THR A 32 -4.17 16.22 -2.62
CA THR A 32 -3.11 15.35 -3.10
C THR A 32 -3.18 14.00 -2.40
N LEU A 33 -3.02 12.92 -3.15
CA LEU A 33 -2.95 11.55 -2.65
C LEU A 33 -2.11 10.70 -3.61
N GLU A 34 -1.22 9.87 -3.08
CA GLU A 34 -0.47 8.88 -3.87
C GLU A 34 -0.86 7.46 -3.43
N GLY A 35 -1.04 6.54 -4.38
CA GLY A 35 -1.52 5.17 -4.09
C GLY A 35 -0.58 4.36 -3.18
N GLY A 36 0.70 4.75 -3.08
CA GLY A 36 1.65 4.19 -2.11
C GLY A 36 1.25 4.46 -0.65
N ASP A 37 0.50 5.52 -0.38
CA ASP A 37 0.00 5.86 0.96
C ASP A 37 -1.30 5.16 1.32
N VAL A 38 -1.93 4.40 0.42
CA VAL A 38 -3.25 3.79 0.65
C VAL A 38 -3.12 2.29 0.81
N MET A 39 -3.22 1.79 2.04
CA MET A 39 -3.27 0.36 2.33
C MET A 39 -4.73 -0.07 2.57
N MET A 40 -5.22 -0.96 1.70
CA MET A 40 -6.52 -1.60 1.84
C MET A 40 -6.41 -2.78 2.81
N VAL A 41 -7.36 -2.86 3.74
CA VAL A 41 -7.52 -3.96 4.71
C VAL A 41 -9.01 -4.28 4.74
N ASP A 42 -9.41 -5.29 3.97
CA ASP A 42 -10.81 -5.61 3.73
C ASP A 42 -11.60 -4.35 3.30
N ASP A 43 -12.68 -3.99 4.00
CA ASP A 43 -13.52 -2.81 3.75
C ASP A 43 -13.01 -1.51 4.42
N HIS A 44 -11.79 -1.53 4.99
CA HIS A 44 -11.16 -0.40 5.66
C HIS A 44 -9.84 0.02 5.00
N TYR A 45 -9.61 1.32 4.88
CA TYR A 45 -8.42 1.87 4.24
C TYR A 45 -7.58 2.69 5.21
N TYR A 46 -6.33 2.29 5.37
CA TYR A 46 -5.32 3.08 6.09
C TYR A 46 -4.66 4.04 5.09
N VAL A 47 -4.69 5.33 5.38
CA VAL A 47 -4.17 6.36 4.48
C VAL A 47 -3.06 7.16 5.15
N GLY A 48 -1.86 7.11 4.58
CA GLY A 48 -0.70 7.86 5.05
C GLY A 48 -0.92 9.36 4.97
N ARG A 49 -0.72 10.08 6.07
CA ARG A 49 -0.52 11.53 6.07
C ARG A 49 0.95 11.81 5.84
N SER A 50 1.30 12.16 4.61
CA SER A 50 2.68 12.27 4.15
C SER A 50 2.95 13.63 3.49
N ARG A 51 4.14 13.82 2.92
CA ARG A 51 4.45 14.99 2.09
C ARG A 51 3.72 14.98 0.73
N ARG A 52 3.19 13.83 0.33
CA ARG A 52 2.53 13.60 -0.96
C ARG A 52 1.01 13.43 -0.83
N THR A 53 0.54 12.96 0.32
CA THR A 53 -0.88 12.79 0.63
C THR A 53 -1.30 13.73 1.75
N ASN A 54 -2.17 14.70 1.44
CA ASN A 54 -2.57 15.76 2.36
C ASN A 54 -3.97 15.53 2.95
N ASP A 55 -4.35 16.36 3.94
CA ASP A 55 -5.61 16.23 4.68
C ASP A 55 -6.84 16.43 3.77
N GLU A 56 -6.73 17.27 2.73
CA GLU A 56 -7.80 17.47 1.75
C GLU A 56 -7.96 16.26 0.82
N GLY A 57 -6.85 15.64 0.41
CA GLY A 57 -6.84 14.39 -0.36
C GLY A 57 -7.45 13.24 0.43
N PHE A 58 -7.09 13.11 1.71
CA PHE A 58 -7.73 12.16 2.62
C PHE A 58 -9.24 12.42 2.74
N ARG A 59 -9.65 13.68 2.96
CA ARG A 59 -11.08 14.05 3.07
C ARG A 59 -11.88 13.67 1.84
N GLN A 60 -11.39 13.99 0.64
CA GLN A 60 -12.07 13.62 -0.61
C GLN A 60 -12.10 12.11 -0.82
N PHE A 61 -11.00 11.41 -0.52
CA PHE A 61 -10.91 9.96 -0.60
C PHE A 61 -11.95 9.28 0.32
N CYS A 62 -12.08 9.73 1.57
CA CYS A 62 -13.11 9.26 2.48
C CYS A 62 -14.53 9.49 1.93
N GLY A 63 -14.79 10.64 1.30
CA GLY A 63 -16.07 10.93 0.68
C GLY A 63 -16.42 9.91 -0.41
N PHE A 64 -15.46 9.60 -1.28
CA PHE A 64 -15.63 8.60 -2.34
C PHE A 64 -15.82 7.18 -1.79
N LEU A 65 -15.02 6.77 -0.81
CA LEU A 65 -15.14 5.46 -0.17
C LEU A 65 -16.49 5.28 0.53
N ALA A 66 -16.99 6.32 1.18
CA ALA A 66 -18.28 6.28 1.86
C ALA A 66 -19.46 6.05 0.90
N GLU A 67 -19.39 6.52 -0.35
CA GLU A 67 -20.39 6.21 -1.38
C GLU A 67 -20.50 4.70 -1.66
N TRP A 68 -19.44 3.94 -1.40
CA TRP A 68 -19.37 2.50 -1.57
C TRP A 68 -19.48 1.71 -0.26
N GLY A 69 -19.71 2.40 0.87
CA GLY A 69 -19.83 1.76 2.19
C GLY A 69 -18.50 1.41 2.86
N TYR A 70 -17.38 1.86 2.30
CA TYR A 70 -16.05 1.65 2.87
C TYR A 70 -15.68 2.74 3.88
N THR A 71 -14.70 2.42 4.73
CA THR A 71 -14.20 3.34 5.77
C THR A 71 -12.70 3.60 5.60
N ALA A 72 -12.20 4.70 6.18
CA ALA A 72 -10.78 4.98 6.17
C ALA A 72 -10.34 5.74 7.42
N GLU A 73 -9.07 5.58 7.79
CA GLU A 73 -8.41 6.38 8.81
C GLU A 73 -7.05 6.89 8.33
N GLN A 74 -6.61 8.00 8.91
CA GLN A 74 -5.34 8.62 8.55
C GLN A 74 -4.23 8.17 9.51
N VAL A 75 -3.06 7.82 8.96
CA VAL A 75 -1.89 7.36 9.72
C VAL A 75 -0.70 8.31 9.47
N PRO A 76 -0.13 8.96 10.50
CA PRO A 76 1.04 9.82 10.32
C PRO A 76 2.28 9.07 9.81
N VAL A 77 2.88 9.57 8.72
CA VAL A 77 4.13 9.07 8.11
C VAL A 77 5.22 10.14 8.28
N GLU A 78 6.32 9.81 8.97
CA GLU A 78 7.32 10.82 9.40
C GLU A 78 8.70 10.60 8.79
N HIS A 79 9.10 9.35 8.59
CA HIS A 79 10.49 8.98 8.27
C HIS A 79 10.64 8.24 6.93
N VAL A 80 9.57 7.64 6.40
CA VAL A 80 9.58 6.99 5.07
C VAL A 80 8.82 7.80 4.02
N LEU A 81 8.95 7.39 2.75
CA LEU A 81 8.29 8.08 1.63
C LEU A 81 6.77 7.86 1.62
N HIS A 82 6.31 6.62 1.81
CA HIS A 82 4.90 6.24 1.78
C HIS A 82 4.54 5.26 2.91
N LEU A 83 3.26 5.20 3.27
CA LEU A 83 2.71 4.25 4.25
C LEU A 83 3.13 2.79 3.98
N LYS A 84 3.00 2.32 2.73
CA LYS A 84 3.30 0.93 2.35
C LYS A 84 4.76 0.54 2.53
N THR A 85 5.67 1.51 2.52
CA THR A 85 7.11 1.24 2.73
C THR A 85 7.38 0.62 4.09
N GLY A 86 6.52 0.84 5.08
CA GLY A 86 6.70 0.27 6.42
C GLY A 86 5.56 -0.58 6.95
N GLY A 87 4.49 -0.77 6.19
CA GLY A 87 3.40 -1.66 6.55
C GLY A 87 2.74 -2.27 5.31
N THR A 88 2.76 -3.59 5.20
CA THR A 88 2.15 -4.33 4.09
C THR A 88 1.15 -5.34 4.63
N TYR A 89 -0.13 -5.11 4.33
CA TYR A 89 -1.18 -6.10 4.55
C TYR A 89 -1.11 -7.17 3.47
N VAL A 90 -1.05 -8.44 3.86
CA VAL A 90 -0.95 -9.59 2.95
C VAL A 90 -2.20 -10.46 2.98
N GLU A 91 -3.34 -9.87 3.34
CA GLU A 91 -4.65 -10.49 3.54
C GLU A 91 -4.72 -11.40 4.79
N ASP A 92 -5.89 -11.97 5.08
CA ASP A 92 -6.15 -12.91 6.19
C ASP A 92 -5.75 -12.38 7.58
N GLY A 93 -5.82 -11.06 7.78
CA GLY A 93 -5.41 -10.43 9.04
C GLY A 93 -3.90 -10.33 9.25
N ASN A 94 -3.07 -10.76 8.29
CA ASN A 94 -1.62 -10.79 8.43
C ASN A 94 -0.98 -9.47 7.95
N LEU A 95 -0.08 -8.91 8.78
CA LEU A 95 0.57 -7.62 8.52
C LEU A 95 2.08 -7.72 8.73
N LEU A 96 2.84 -7.41 7.69
CA LEU A 96 4.28 -7.18 7.78
C LEU A 96 4.52 -5.72 8.17
N VAL A 97 5.30 -5.46 9.22
CA VAL A 97 5.66 -4.09 9.64
C VAL A 97 7.16 -3.92 9.75
N SER A 98 7.68 -2.80 9.23
CA SER A 98 9.09 -2.43 9.28
C SER A 98 9.28 -0.97 9.73
N GLY A 99 10.50 -0.60 10.11
CA GLY A 99 10.84 0.78 10.50
C GLY A 99 9.92 1.40 11.55
N GLU A 100 9.50 2.65 11.29
CA GLU A 100 8.68 3.46 12.23
C GLU A 100 7.28 2.86 12.50
N PHE A 101 6.80 1.93 11.66
CA PHE A 101 5.45 1.39 11.76
C PHE A 101 5.31 0.26 12.76
N LYS A 102 6.44 -0.29 13.23
CA LYS A 102 6.46 -1.27 14.31
C LYS A 102 5.73 -0.75 15.54
N THR A 103 5.74 0.55 15.84
CA THR A 103 5.11 1.08 17.05
C THR A 103 3.86 1.93 16.80
N LYS A 104 3.38 2.04 15.55
CA LYS A 104 2.24 2.90 15.23
C LYS A 104 0.95 2.36 15.88
N PRO A 105 0.23 3.16 16.69
CA PRO A 105 -0.98 2.71 17.36
C PRO A 105 -2.05 2.15 16.41
N ALA A 106 -2.14 2.69 15.18
CA ALA A 106 -3.07 2.23 14.17
C ALA A 106 -2.99 0.71 13.89
N TYR A 107 -1.79 0.13 13.97
CA TYR A 107 -1.56 -1.29 13.73
C TYR A 107 -1.58 -2.13 15.01
N ARG A 108 -1.61 -1.52 16.19
CA ARG A 108 -1.43 -2.21 17.49
C ARG A 108 -2.71 -2.33 18.31
N ARG A 109 -3.88 -2.23 17.68
CA ARG A 109 -5.19 -2.37 18.37
C ARG A 109 -5.66 -3.83 18.48
N GLY A 110 -4.82 -4.78 18.09
CA GLY A 110 -5.10 -6.23 18.21
C GLY A 110 -5.86 -6.82 17.03
N GLN A 111 -6.02 -6.07 15.94
CA GLN A 111 -6.73 -6.51 14.74
C GLN A 111 -5.86 -7.27 13.72
N PHE A 112 -4.55 -7.27 13.91
CA PHE A 112 -3.59 -7.88 12.99
C PHE A 112 -2.76 -8.98 13.68
N ASN A 113 -2.44 -10.01 12.91
CA ASN A 113 -1.34 -10.92 13.17
C ASN A 113 -0.06 -10.33 12.58
N ILE A 114 0.79 -9.76 13.44
CA ILE A 114 1.88 -8.89 13.02
C ILE A 114 3.19 -9.65 13.00
N PHE A 115 3.95 -9.50 11.92
CA PHE A 115 5.37 -9.82 11.91
C PHE A 115 6.21 -8.55 11.79
N GLU A 116 7.07 -8.33 12.78
CA GLU A 116 8.05 -7.26 12.74
C GLU A 116 9.24 -7.68 11.89
N VAL A 117 9.32 -7.11 10.69
CA VAL A 117 10.38 -7.40 9.73
C VAL A 117 11.72 -6.88 10.28
N PRO A 118 12.77 -7.72 10.29
CA PRO A 118 14.13 -7.27 10.62
C PRO A 118 14.56 -6.12 9.71
N GLU A 119 15.35 -5.17 10.24
CA GLU A 119 15.70 -3.95 9.51
C GLU A 119 16.47 -4.26 8.22
N GLU A 120 17.35 -5.25 8.27
CA GLU A 120 18.13 -5.78 7.16
C GLU A 120 17.29 -6.49 6.08
N GLU A 121 16.02 -6.80 6.36
CA GLU A 121 15.08 -7.40 5.41
C GLU A 121 13.89 -6.47 5.09
N ALA A 122 13.98 -5.18 5.45
CA ALA A 122 12.87 -4.23 5.32
C ALA A 122 12.32 -4.14 3.88
N TYR A 123 13.17 -4.22 2.85
CA TYR A 123 12.72 -4.21 1.45
C TYR A 123 11.83 -5.42 1.10
N GLY A 124 12.11 -6.58 1.70
CA GLY A 124 11.30 -7.79 1.53
C GLY A 124 9.88 -7.67 2.09
N ALA A 125 9.60 -6.68 2.94
CA ALA A 125 8.27 -6.44 3.49
C ALA A 125 7.25 -6.00 2.43
N ASP A 126 7.70 -5.45 1.30
CA ASP A 126 6.83 -5.07 0.20
C ASP A 126 6.43 -6.31 -0.60
N CYS A 127 5.29 -6.86 -0.20
CA CYS A 127 4.73 -8.10 -0.71
C CYS A 127 3.35 -7.84 -1.32
N VAL A 128 2.99 -8.65 -2.30
CA VAL A 128 1.70 -8.55 -2.98
C VAL A 128 1.00 -9.90 -2.97
N ARG A 129 -0.19 -9.95 -2.35
CA ARG A 129 -1.08 -11.10 -2.45
C ARG A 129 -1.80 -11.08 -3.82
N ILE A 130 -1.79 -12.22 -4.51
CA ILE A 130 -2.58 -12.48 -5.72
C ILE A 130 -3.20 -13.87 -5.58
N ASN A 131 -4.51 -13.92 -5.30
CA ASN A 131 -5.23 -15.16 -5.03
C ASN A 131 -4.47 -16.01 -3.99
N ASP A 132 -4.05 -17.22 -4.37
CA ASP A 132 -3.33 -18.16 -3.51
C ASP A 132 -1.84 -17.88 -3.34
N TYR A 133 -1.26 -16.91 -4.05
CA TYR A 133 0.17 -16.61 -4.00
C TYR A 133 0.49 -15.28 -3.33
N VAL A 134 1.64 -15.20 -2.66
CA VAL A 134 2.29 -13.95 -2.26
C VAL A 134 3.55 -13.79 -3.10
N VAL A 135 3.63 -12.68 -3.81
CA VAL A 135 4.80 -12.28 -4.59
C VAL A 135 5.67 -11.38 -3.71
N MET A 136 6.94 -11.70 -3.58
CA MET A 136 7.90 -10.92 -2.78
C MET A 136 9.23 -10.78 -3.52
N ALA A 137 10.05 -9.82 -3.10
CA ALA A 137 11.40 -9.67 -3.62
C ALA A 137 12.26 -10.87 -3.19
N LYS A 138 13.17 -11.31 -4.06
CA LYS A 138 14.08 -12.42 -3.76
C LYS A 138 15.16 -12.00 -2.76
N GLY A 139 15.52 -12.90 -1.83
CA GLY A 139 16.67 -12.70 -0.95
C GLY A 139 16.36 -12.28 0.48
N TYR A 140 15.09 -12.32 0.90
CA TYR A 140 14.63 -11.96 2.24
C TYR A 140 14.07 -13.19 2.99
N PRO A 141 14.95 -14.08 3.50
CA PRO A 141 14.57 -15.40 3.97
C PRO A 141 13.69 -15.41 5.22
N ARG A 142 13.80 -14.43 6.12
CA ARG A 142 12.94 -14.38 7.32
C ARG A 142 11.53 -13.94 6.96
N VAL A 143 11.39 -12.95 6.08
CA VAL A 143 10.07 -12.55 5.56
C VAL A 143 9.43 -13.73 4.83
N ARG A 144 10.17 -14.41 3.96
CA ARG A 144 9.70 -15.60 3.25
C ARG A 144 9.23 -16.69 4.22
N ALA A 145 10.06 -17.06 5.19
CA ALA A 145 9.75 -18.10 6.15
C ALA A 145 8.50 -17.76 6.97
N GLN A 146 8.31 -16.48 7.31
CA GLN A 146 7.10 -16.05 7.99
C GLN A 146 5.85 -16.17 7.12
N LEU A 147 5.92 -15.74 5.86
CA LEU A 147 4.79 -15.86 4.93
C LEU A 147 4.43 -17.34 4.68
N GLU A 148 5.42 -18.21 4.56
CA GLU A 148 5.21 -19.67 4.48
C GLU A 148 4.58 -20.21 5.78
N ALA A 149 5.00 -19.72 6.95
CA ALA A 149 4.42 -20.11 8.25
C ALA A 149 2.96 -19.63 8.41
N TRP A 150 2.56 -18.54 7.76
CA TRP A 150 1.17 -18.12 7.64
C TRP A 150 0.37 -18.91 6.59
N GLY A 151 1.02 -19.81 5.85
CA GLY A 151 0.37 -20.74 4.90
C GLY A 151 0.33 -20.26 3.45
N TYR A 152 1.03 -19.17 3.13
CA TYR A 152 1.04 -18.63 1.77
C TYR A 152 1.97 -19.42 0.84
N LYS A 153 1.58 -19.54 -0.44
CA LYS A 153 2.47 -19.98 -1.51
C LYS A 153 3.29 -18.78 -1.99
N ILE A 154 4.62 -18.91 -2.01
CA ILE A 154 5.50 -17.77 -2.29
C ILE A 154 6.06 -17.82 -3.70
N ILE A 155 6.07 -16.67 -4.38
CA ILE A 155 6.80 -16.44 -5.62
C ILE A 155 7.83 -15.35 -5.34
N GLU A 156 9.12 -15.69 -5.47
CA GLU A 156 10.20 -14.71 -5.38
C GLU A 156 10.51 -14.14 -6.76
N VAL A 157 10.64 -12.80 -6.83
CA VAL A 157 10.97 -12.08 -8.06
C VAL A 157 12.26 -11.30 -7.85
N GLU A 158 13.11 -11.26 -8.88
CA GLU A 158 14.31 -10.44 -8.80
C GLU A 158 13.99 -8.96 -9.02
N MET A 159 14.42 -8.12 -8.07
CA MET A 159 13.97 -6.72 -7.94
C MET A 159 15.12 -5.71 -7.85
N THR A 160 16.38 -6.17 -7.91
CA THR A 160 17.58 -5.35 -7.69
C THR A 160 17.68 -4.10 -8.58
N GLU A 161 17.13 -4.11 -9.80
CA GLU A 161 17.13 -2.92 -10.67
C GLU A 161 16.10 -1.86 -10.26
N PHE A 162 14.94 -2.27 -9.74
CA PHE A 162 13.92 -1.34 -9.25
C PHE A 162 14.28 -0.78 -7.87
N GLU A 163 14.93 -1.58 -7.03
CA GLU A 163 15.42 -1.18 -5.72
C GLU A 163 16.35 0.04 -5.80
N LYS A 164 17.18 0.15 -6.86
CA LYS A 164 18.10 1.29 -7.09
C LYS A 164 17.40 2.66 -7.15
N ILE A 165 16.09 2.68 -7.42
CA ILE A 165 15.28 3.90 -7.52
C ILE A 165 14.09 3.89 -6.55
N ASP A 166 14.23 3.17 -5.43
CA ASP A 166 13.20 3.02 -4.38
C ASP A 166 11.88 2.41 -4.90
N GLY A 167 11.92 1.67 -6.01
CA GLY A 167 10.79 0.94 -6.56
C GLY A 167 10.68 -0.46 -5.93
N SER A 168 9.46 -0.94 -5.74
CA SER A 168 9.19 -2.31 -5.25
C SER A 168 7.93 -2.91 -5.88
N ILE A 169 7.58 -4.15 -5.52
CA ILE A 169 6.56 -4.97 -6.19
C ILE A 169 5.18 -4.32 -6.10
N THR A 170 4.81 -3.72 -4.96
CA THR A 170 3.55 -2.99 -4.82
C THR A 170 3.47 -1.78 -5.75
N CYS A 171 4.60 -1.19 -6.15
CA CYS A 171 4.66 -0.01 -7.03
C CYS A 171 4.45 -0.36 -8.51
N LEU A 172 4.66 -1.62 -8.90
CA LEU A 172 4.67 -2.05 -10.30
C LEU A 172 3.33 -2.63 -10.78
N SER A 173 2.26 -2.51 -9.97
CA SER A 173 0.95 -3.05 -10.32
C SER A 173 -0.20 -2.25 -9.70
N LEU A 174 -1.37 -2.32 -10.35
CA LEU A 174 -2.67 -2.01 -9.75
C LEU A 174 -3.46 -3.30 -9.69
N ARG A 175 -4.24 -3.47 -8.61
CA ARG A 175 -5.02 -4.68 -8.33
C ARG A 175 -6.41 -4.30 -7.88
N TRP A 176 -7.40 -5.07 -8.30
CA TRP A 176 -8.82 -4.91 -7.99
C TRP A 176 -9.52 -6.26 -8.11
#